data_AF-A0A328WIZ4-F1
#
_entry.id   AF-A0A328WIZ4-F1
#
_cell.length_a   1.000
_cell.length_b   1.000
_cell.length_c   1.000
_cell.angle_alpha   90.00
_cell.angle_beta   90.00
_cell.angle_gamma   90.00
#
_symmetry.space_group_name_H-M   'P 1'
#
loop_
_entity.id
_entity.type
_entity.pdbx_description
1 polymer ?
#
loop_
_entity_poly.entity_id
_entity_poly.type
_entity_poly.pdbx_seq_one_letter_code
_entity_poly.pdbx_strand_id
1 'polypeptide(L)'
;MNREFDFFKTTMPDSRKADYYLGCLDGSVFIDFNFTTDNLINLCRISFDGYGCCNLDSNVKCLDEKLSKDFIEQINKDNFDQEKITKIVLELIQLNKDNIWTDALEEYNLIDKQ
;
A
#
# COMPACT_ATOMS: atom_id res chain seq x y z
N MET A 1 17.55 -7.26 -4.96
CA MET A 1 16.92 -7.68 -6.22
C MET A 1 15.79 -6.71 -6.49
N ASN A 2 15.79 -5.98 -7.61
CA ASN A 2 14.64 -5.14 -7.97
C ASN A 2 13.54 -6.06 -8.51
N ARG A 3 12.65 -6.52 -7.63
CA ARG A 3 11.40 -7.15 -8.05
C ARG A 3 10.51 -6.03 -8.58
N GLU A 4 9.98 -6.22 -9.78
CA GLU A 4 8.93 -5.33 -10.30
C GLU A 4 7.63 -5.73 -9.60
N PHE A 5 7.05 -4.80 -8.83
CA PHE A 5 5.77 -5.02 -8.16
C PHE A 5 4.58 -4.80 -9.08
N ASP A 6 4.78 -4.02 -10.15
CA ASP A 6 3.75 -3.64 -11.12
C ASP A 6 2.47 -3.18 -10.44
N PHE A 7 2.57 -2.09 -9.67
CA PHE A 7 1.40 -1.51 -9.03
C PHE A 7 0.40 -1.04 -10.08
N PHE A 8 -0.87 -1.38 -9.87
CA PHE A 8 -1.98 -0.97 -10.73
C PHE A 8 -3.17 -0.50 -9.91
N LYS A 9 -3.97 0.42 -10.47
CA LYS A 9 -5.24 0.81 -9.86
C LYS A 9 -6.23 -0.33 -9.99
N THR A 10 -7.00 -0.55 -8.93
CA THR A 10 -8.14 -1.43 -8.97
C THR A 10 -9.36 -0.75 -8.37
N THR A 11 -10.51 -1.39 -8.46
CA THR A 11 -11.74 -0.97 -7.79
C THR A 11 -12.19 -2.09 -6.86
N MET A 12 -12.93 -1.72 -5.81
CA MET A 12 -13.48 -2.64 -4.83
C MET A 12 -14.98 -2.43 -4.70
N PRO A 13 -15.75 -3.44 -4.23
CA PRO A 13 -17.17 -3.29 -3.98
C PRO A 13 -17.47 -2.14 -3.01
N ASP A 14 -18.63 -1.49 -3.14
CA ASP A 14 -19.03 -0.32 -2.31
C ASP A 14 -19.04 -0.61 -0.79
N SER A 15 -19.15 -1.87 -0.39
CA SER A 15 -19.06 -2.30 1.01
C SER A 15 -17.64 -2.17 1.58
N ARG A 16 -16.62 -2.16 0.73
CA ARG A 16 -15.19 -2.08 1.06
C ARG A 16 -14.73 -0.64 0.89
N LYS A 17 -14.87 0.18 1.95
CA LYS A 17 -14.57 1.63 1.90
C LYS A 17 -13.08 1.92 2.08
N ALA A 18 -12.53 2.65 1.13
CA ALA A 18 -11.25 3.36 1.16
C ALA A 18 -11.24 4.44 0.05
N ASP A 19 -10.30 5.37 0.11
CA ASP A 19 -10.18 6.43 -0.90
C ASP A 19 -9.43 5.96 -2.15
N TYR A 20 -8.47 5.06 -1.98
CA TYR A 20 -7.68 4.51 -3.08
C TYR A 20 -7.42 3.01 -2.92
N TYR A 21 -7.30 2.31 -4.04
CA TYR A 21 -7.03 0.87 -4.09
C TYR A 21 -5.94 0.57 -5.11
N LEU A 22 -4.91 -0.15 -4.67
CA LEU A 22 -3.87 -0.68 -5.54
C LEU A 22 -3.83 -2.20 -5.45
N GLY A 23 -3.56 -2.85 -6.57
CA GLY A 23 -3.06 -4.22 -6.63
C GLY A 23 -1.59 -4.24 -7.04
N CYS A 24 -0.88 -5.28 -6.67
CA CYS A 24 0.46 -5.57 -7.17
C CYS A 24 0.72 -7.09 -7.22
N LEU A 25 1.85 -7.48 -7.82
CA LEU A 25 2.28 -8.89 -7.92
C LEU A 25 1.20 -9.77 -8.56
N ASP A 26 0.75 -9.36 -9.74
CA ASP A 26 -0.32 -10.02 -10.52
C ASP A 26 -1.64 -10.20 -9.74
N GLY A 27 -1.91 -9.28 -8.81
CA GLY A 27 -3.13 -9.29 -8.00
C GLY A 27 -3.08 -10.21 -6.79
N SER A 28 -1.92 -10.76 -6.44
CA SER A 28 -1.79 -11.52 -5.18
C SER A 28 -1.72 -10.64 -3.94
N VAL A 29 -1.51 -9.34 -4.09
CA VAL A 29 -1.54 -8.37 -3.00
C VAL A 29 -2.46 -7.20 -3.37
N PHE A 30 -3.37 -6.85 -2.46
CA PHE A 30 -4.19 -5.64 -2.58
C PHE A 30 -3.98 -4.75 -1.37
N ILE A 31 -3.86 -3.45 -1.62
CA ILE A 31 -3.59 -2.45 -0.61
C ILE A 31 -4.57 -1.30 -0.76
N ASP A 32 -5.15 -0.90 0.35
CA ASP A 32 -6.14 0.15 0.40
C ASP A 32 -5.63 1.29 1.26
N PHE A 33 -5.91 2.50 0.78
CA PHE A 33 -5.39 3.72 1.37
C PHE A 33 -6.51 4.70 1.63
N ASN A 34 -6.38 5.45 2.73
CA ASN A 34 -7.23 6.59 2.99
C ASN A 34 -6.44 7.89 2.89
N PHE A 35 -7.14 8.94 2.48
CA PHE A 35 -6.69 10.31 2.58
C PHE A 35 -7.26 10.90 3.87
N THR A 36 -6.37 11.25 4.79
CA THR A 36 -6.77 11.76 6.10
C THR A 36 -7.20 13.23 6.03
N THR A 37 -7.86 13.70 7.09
CA THR A 37 -8.21 15.11 7.25
C THR A 37 -7.00 16.04 7.32
N ASP A 38 -5.83 15.50 7.66
CA ASP A 38 -4.55 16.22 7.71
C ASP A 38 -3.86 16.24 6.33
N ASN A 39 -4.55 15.79 5.28
CA ASN A 39 -4.04 15.66 3.91
C ASN A 39 -2.86 14.69 3.77
N LEU A 40 -2.85 13.63 4.56
CA LEU A 40 -1.83 12.58 4.50
C LEU A 40 -2.42 11.27 4.00
N ILE A 41 -1.58 10.42 3.44
CA ILE A 41 -1.96 9.08 2.99
C ILE A 41 -1.61 8.07 4.09
N ASN A 42 -2.55 7.18 4.40
CA ASN A 42 -2.31 6.03 5.26
C ASN A 42 -2.77 4.72 4.61
N LEU A 43 -2.27 3.60 5.13
CA LEU A 43 -2.69 2.25 4.74
C LEU A 43 -3.77 1.80 5.71
N CYS A 44 -4.97 1.52 5.22
CA CYS A 44 -6.09 1.08 6.06
C CYS A 44 -6.33 -0.43 5.98
N ARG A 45 -5.94 -1.05 4.87
CA ARG A 45 -5.98 -2.52 4.71
C ARG A 45 -4.90 -2.99 3.75
N ILE A 46 -4.38 -4.18 4.02
CA ILE A 46 -3.60 -4.95 3.07
C ILE A 46 -4.09 -6.40 3.07
N SER A 47 -4.15 -7.05 1.91
CA SER A 47 -4.50 -8.45 1.79
C SER A 47 -3.53 -9.21 0.92
N PHE A 48 -3.29 -10.46 1.27
CA PHE A 48 -2.39 -11.37 0.58
C PHE A 48 -3.09 -12.69 0.26
N ASP A 49 -2.81 -13.25 -0.91
CA ASP A 49 -3.16 -14.64 -1.18
C ASP A 49 -2.53 -15.55 -0.12
N GLY A 50 -3.29 -16.53 0.36
CA GLY A 50 -2.82 -17.47 1.39
C GLY A 50 -2.85 -16.96 2.85
N TYR A 51 -2.90 -15.64 3.10
CA TYR A 51 -2.97 -15.09 4.47
C TYR A 51 -4.31 -14.42 4.78
N GLY A 52 -4.97 -13.81 3.79
CA GLY A 52 -6.24 -13.09 3.98
C GLY A 52 -6.05 -11.58 4.13
N CYS A 53 -6.99 -10.91 4.82
CA CYS A 53 -7.06 -9.45 4.93
C CYS A 53 -6.65 -8.94 6.31
N CYS A 54 -5.70 -8.02 6.36
CA CYS A 54 -5.29 -7.27 7.55
C CYS A 54 -5.89 -5.86 7.51
N ASN A 55 -6.76 -5.51 8.46
CA ASN A 55 -7.22 -4.12 8.62
C ASN A 55 -6.36 -3.43 9.68
N LEU A 56 -5.95 -2.20 9.39
CA LEU A 56 -5.14 -1.38 10.28
C LEU A 56 -6.06 -0.36 10.96
N ASP A 57 -6.57 -0.71 12.14
CA ASP A 57 -7.64 0.05 12.80
C ASP A 57 -7.12 1.03 13.88
N SER A 58 -5.88 0.87 14.35
CA SER A 58 -5.32 1.70 15.42
C SER A 58 -3.82 1.94 15.25
N ASN A 59 -3.35 3.14 15.63
CA ASN A 59 -1.96 3.58 15.52
C ASN A 59 -1.34 3.53 14.12
N VAL A 60 -2.17 3.62 13.08
CA VAL A 60 -1.72 3.66 11.69
C VAL A 60 -0.78 4.85 11.49
N LYS A 61 0.39 4.57 10.94
CA LYS A 61 1.35 5.59 10.53
C LYS A 61 1.00 6.07 9.14
N CYS A 62 1.06 7.38 8.94
CA CYS A 62 0.88 8.02 7.64
C CYS A 62 2.23 8.25 6.96
N LEU A 63 2.19 8.43 5.65
CA LEU A 63 3.25 9.10 4.93
C LEU A 63 3.40 10.55 5.42
N ASP A 64 4.60 11.11 5.24
CA ASP A 64 4.79 12.54 5.43
C ASP A 64 4.09 13.37 4.33
N GLU A 65 4.06 14.69 4.49
CA GLU A 65 3.40 15.59 3.54
C GLU A 65 3.94 15.48 2.11
N LYS A 66 5.26 15.27 1.96
CA LYS A 66 5.91 15.24 0.65
C LYS A 66 5.55 13.95 -0.07
N LEU A 67 5.73 12.80 0.60
CA LEU A 67 5.40 11.50 0.05
C LEU A 67 3.89 11.34 -0.18
N SER A 68 3.04 11.94 0.65
CA SER A 68 1.59 11.97 0.42
C SER A 68 1.23 12.72 -0.86
N LYS A 69 1.85 13.88 -1.11
CA LYS A 69 1.68 14.62 -2.38
C LYS A 69 2.18 13.81 -3.57
N ASP A 70 3.37 13.22 -3.46
CA ASP A 70 3.94 12.39 -4.52
C ASP A 70 3.06 11.17 -4.83
N PHE A 71 2.45 10.55 -3.80
CA PHE A 71 1.49 9.45 -3.95
C PHE A 71 0.26 9.90 -4.75
N ILE A 72 -0.35 11.02 -4.34
CA ILE A 72 -1.56 11.56 -4.99
C ILE A 72 -1.25 11.94 -6.44
N GLU A 73 -0.09 12.52 -6.70
CA GLU A 73 0.35 12.81 -8.07
C GLU A 73 0.53 11.53 -8.90
N GLN A 74 1.09 10.46 -8.34
CA GLN A 74 1.20 9.18 -9.06
C GLN A 74 -0.18 8.56 -9.30
N ILE A 75 -1.04 8.53 -8.29
CA ILE A 75 -2.34 7.85 -8.39
C ILE A 75 -3.34 8.58 -9.28
N ASN A 76 -3.09 9.85 -9.61
CA ASN A 76 -3.89 10.60 -10.58
C ASN A 76 -3.42 10.43 -12.04
N LYS A 77 -2.25 9.80 -12.26
CA LYS A 77 -1.78 9.47 -13.63
C LYS A 77 -2.49 8.24 -14.17
N ASP A 78 -2.57 8.14 -15.50
CA ASP A 78 -3.03 6.92 -16.17
C ASP A 78 -2.03 5.77 -16.05
N ASN A 79 -0.73 6.11 -16.14
CA ASN A 79 0.37 5.17 -15.97
C ASN A 79 1.27 5.62 -14.82
N PHE A 80 1.59 4.70 -13.92
CA PHE A 80 2.47 5.00 -12.79
C PHE A 80 3.93 5.01 -13.20
N ASP A 81 4.68 5.92 -12.58
CA ASP A 81 6.12 5.73 -12.44
C ASP A 81 6.33 4.62 -11.39
N GLN A 82 6.56 3.39 -11.87
CA GLN A 82 6.66 2.19 -11.03
C GLN A 82 7.76 2.30 -9.97
N GLU A 83 8.87 2.97 -10.29
CA GLU A 83 9.95 3.18 -9.32
C GLU A 83 9.51 4.09 -8.17
N LYS A 84 8.82 5.19 -8.49
CA LYS A 84 8.33 6.13 -7.48
C LYS A 84 7.23 5.53 -6.62
N ILE A 85 6.19 4.95 -7.23
CA ILE A 85 5.08 4.39 -6.46
C ILE A 85 5.54 3.23 -5.59
N THR A 86 6.48 2.40 -6.07
CA THR A 86 7.07 1.33 -5.27
C THR A 86 7.74 1.88 -4.03
N LYS A 87 8.63 2.87 -4.16
CA LYS A 87 9.30 3.47 -3.01
C LYS A 87 8.31 4.02 -1.98
N ILE A 88 7.27 4.72 -2.45
CA ILE A 88 6.27 5.33 -1.58
C ILE A 88 5.43 4.27 -0.84
N VAL A 89 4.96 3.24 -1.55
CA VAL A 89 4.13 2.18 -0.96
C VAL A 89 4.95 1.33 0.01
N LEU A 90 6.19 0.98 -0.33
CA LEU A 90 7.08 0.21 0.56
C LEU A 90 7.44 1.01 1.82
N GLU A 91 7.68 2.31 1.72
CA GLU A 91 7.89 3.17 2.90
C GLU A 91 6.67 3.12 3.83
N LEU A 92 5.46 3.25 3.28
CA LEU A 92 4.24 3.20 4.09
C LEU A 92 3.99 1.83 4.74
N ILE A 93 4.29 0.74 4.02
CA ILE A 93 4.26 -0.62 4.58
C ILE A 93 5.27 -0.74 5.70
N GLN A 94 6.51 -0.26 5.50
CA GLN A 94 7.57 -0.34 6.49
C GLN A 94 7.22 0.42 7.78
N LEU A 95 6.62 1.61 7.65
CA LEU A 95 6.13 2.40 8.79
C LEU A 95 5.07 1.66 9.62
N ASN A 96 4.35 0.73 9.00
CA ASN A 96 3.24 -0.02 9.60
C ASN A 96 3.52 -1.51 9.76
N LYS A 97 4.76 -1.98 9.52
CA LYS A 97 5.09 -3.41 9.46
C LYS A 97 4.73 -4.17 10.72
N ASP A 98 4.81 -3.52 11.88
CA ASP A 98 4.51 -4.12 13.20
C ASP A 98 3.00 -4.39 13.38
N ASN A 99 2.16 -3.81 12.52
CA ASN A 99 0.72 -4.00 12.48
C ASN A 99 0.28 -5.00 11.39
N ILE A 100 1.21 -5.60 10.67
CA ILE A 100 0.96 -6.52 9.54
C ILE A 100 1.69 -7.84 9.81
N TRP A 101 1.21 -8.94 9.24
CA TRP A 101 1.89 -10.23 9.30
C TRP A 101 3.28 -10.17 8.66
N THR A 102 4.33 -10.25 9.48
CA THR A 102 5.73 -10.10 9.04
C THR A 102 6.13 -11.21 8.06
N ASP A 103 5.68 -12.43 8.28
CA ASP A 103 5.90 -13.58 7.38
C ASP A 103 5.30 -13.34 5.98
N ALA A 104 4.09 -12.77 5.90
CA ALA A 104 3.50 -12.36 4.63
C ALA A 104 4.33 -11.26 3.95
N LEU A 105 4.74 -10.22 4.69
CA LEU A 105 5.56 -9.14 4.13
C LEU A 105 6.88 -9.67 3.56
N GLU A 106 7.54 -10.60 4.25
CA GLU A 106 8.78 -11.22 3.80
C GLU A 106 8.58 -12.16 2.60
N GLU A 107 7.50 -12.95 2.57
CA GLU A 107 7.17 -13.85 1.46
C GLU A 107 6.95 -13.09 0.16
N TYR A 108 6.21 -11.98 0.24
CA TYR A 108 5.93 -11.11 -0.90
C TYR A 108 7.07 -10.12 -1.21
N ASN A 109 8.14 -10.11 -0.41
CA ASN A 109 9.30 -9.20 -0.49
C ASN A 109 8.93 -7.71 -0.37
N LEU A 110 7.90 -7.38 0.42
CA LEU A 110 7.49 -6.00 0.71
C LEU A 110 8.34 -5.37 1.82
N ILE A 111 9.09 -6.18 2.55
CA ILE A 111 10.14 -5.74 3.48
C ILE A 111 11.38 -6.61 3.28
N ASP A 112 12.54 -6.12 3.72
CA ASP A 112 13.74 -6.94 3.80
C ASP A 112 13.59 -8.00 4.90
N LYS A 113 14.03 -9.23 4.60
CA LYS A 113 14.07 -10.33 5.58
C LYS A 113 15.02 -9.96 6.72
N GLN A 114 14.54 -10.11 7.95
CA GLN A 114 15.34 -9.83 9.16
C GLN A 114 16.25 -10.99 9.56
#